data_AF-A0A6I3U9J5-F1
#
_entry.id   AF-A0A6I3U9J5-F1
#
_cell.length_a   1.000
_cell.length_b   1.000
_cell.length_c   1.000
_cell.angle_alpha   90.00
_cell.angle_beta   90.00
_cell.angle_gamma   90.00
#
_symmetry.space_group_name_H-M   'P 1'
#
loop_
_entity.id
_entity.type
_entity.pdbx_description
1 polymer ?
#
loop_
_entity_poly.entity_id
_entity_poly.type
_entity_poly.pdbx_seq_one_letter_code
_entity_poly.pdbx_strand_id
1 'polypeptide(L)' 'VNINTRDALEKGLLLVGSSRSGRVDFEKAIQMMEVKKFANRLKNILYVEEPVREIKDIHRVFATDLNTAFKTVFKWEV' A
#
# COMPACT_ATOMS: atom_id res chain seq x y z
N VAL A 1 -13.81 -9.42 12.00
CA VAL A 1 -13.97 -8.08 12.63
C VAL A 1 -15.38 -8.02 13.19
N ASN A 2 -15.55 -7.63 14.46
CA ASN A 2 -16.88 -7.45 15.07
C ASN A 2 -17.19 -5.96 15.18
N ILE A 3 -18.41 -5.56 14.81
CA ILE A 3 -18.87 -4.17 14.89
C ILE A 3 -20.00 -4.10 15.92
N ASN A 4 -19.83 -3.28 16.96
CA ASN A 4 -20.89 -2.99 17.91
C ASN A 4 -21.81 -1.92 17.31
N THR A 5 -22.98 -2.33 16.80
CA THR A 5 -23.92 -1.43 16.12
C THR A 5 -24.52 -0.37 17.05
N ARG A 6 -24.57 -0.64 18.36
CA ARG A 6 -25.02 0.34 19.37
C ARG A 6 -24.12 1.57 19.39
N ASP A 7 -22.80 1.38 19.37
CA ASP A 7 -21.84 2.48 19.37
C ASP A 7 -22.00 3.38 18.13
N ALA A 8 -22.31 2.78 16.98
CA ALA A 8 -22.54 3.55 15.76
C ALA A 8 -23.73 4.51 15.90
N LEU A 9 -24.80 4.08 16.56
CA LEU A 9 -26.00 4.90 16.76
C LEU A 9 -25.83 5.90 17.91
N GLU A 10 -25.43 5.43 19.09
CA GLU A 10 -25.36 6.26 20.30
C GLU A 10 -24.29 7.36 20.20
N LYS A 11 -23.19 7.07 19.50
CA LYS A 11 -22.08 8.02 19.33
C LYS A 11 -22.10 8.71 17.97
N GLY A 12 -23.06 8.38 17.10
CA GLY A 12 -23.14 8.93 15.75
C GLY A 12 -21.93 8.61 14.88
N LEU A 13 -21.35 7.40 14.97
CA LEU A 13 -20.22 7.01 14.15
C LEU A 13 -20.67 6.70 12.71
N LEU A 14 -19.96 7.26 11.73
CA LEU A 14 -20.16 6.94 10.31
C LEU A 14 -19.26 5.75 9.91
N LEU A 15 -19.89 4.69 9.42
CA LEU A 15 -19.19 3.53 8.86
C LEU A 15 -19.24 3.59 7.33
N VAL A 16 -18.08 3.68 6.68
CA VAL A 16 -17.97 3.77 5.22
C VAL A 16 -17.17 2.58 4.69
N GLY A 17 -17.77 1.82 3.78
CA GLY A 17 -17.04 0.87 2.93
C GLY A 17 -16.48 1.59 1.71
N SER A 18 -15.18 1.50 1.49
CA SER A 18 -14.53 2.04 0.30
C SER A 18 -13.60 0.98 -0.30
N SER A 19 -13.59 0.88 -1.62
CA SER A 19 -12.72 -0.02 -2.36
C SER A 19 -12.17 0.72 -3.57
N ARG A 20 -10.85 0.67 -3.73
CA ARG A 20 -10.11 1.40 -4.78
C ARG A 20 -10.38 2.90 -4.71
N SER A 21 -9.96 3.60 -5.75
CA SER A 21 -10.14 5.04 -5.91
C SER A 21 -10.39 5.37 -7.38
N GLY A 22 -11.02 6.51 -7.64
CA GLY A 22 -11.26 6.97 -9.00
C GLY A 22 -10.00 7.60 -9.61
N ARG A 23 -10.03 7.85 -10.92
CA ARG A 23 -8.93 8.51 -11.65
C ARG A 23 -8.46 9.81 -10.97
N VAL A 24 -9.40 10.66 -10.55
CA VAL A 24 -9.11 11.94 -9.89
C VAL A 24 -8.30 11.75 -8.62
N ASP A 25 -8.58 10.72 -7.84
CA ASP A 25 -7.83 10.41 -6.62
C ASP A 25 -6.41 9.93 -6.94
N PHE A 26 -6.23 9.16 -8.02
CA PHE A 26 -4.91 8.75 -8.50
C PHE A 26 -4.08 9.96 -8.98
N GLU A 27 -4.68 10.87 -9.74
CA GLU A 27 -4.01 12.10 -10.19
C GLU A 27 -3.55 12.96 -9.01
N LYS A 28 -4.42 13.11 -7.99
CA LYS A 28 -4.06 13.80 -6.73
C LYS A 28 -2.93 13.09 -5.99
N ALA A 29 -2.96 11.75 -5.91
CA ALA A 29 -1.91 10.99 -5.26
C ALA A 29 -0.55 11.21 -5.95
N ILE A 30 -0.51 11.26 -7.29
CA ILE A 30 0.70 11.58 -8.06
C ILE A 30 1.20 13.00 -7.72
N GLN A 31 0.31 13.99 -7.71
CA GLN A 31 0.68 15.37 -7.33
C GLN A 31 1.26 15.45 -5.92
N MET A 32 0.71 14.69 -4.96
CA MET A 32 1.27 14.61 -3.61
C MET A 32 2.67 14.00 -3.57
N MET A 33 2.98 13.05 -4.47
CA MET A 33 4.31 12.44 -4.59
C MET A 33 5.37 13.41 -5.10
N GLU A 34 5.01 14.49 -5.79
CA GLU A 34 5.96 15.54 -6.20
C GLU A 34 6.52 16.32 -5.00
N VAL A 35 5.79 16.33 -3.87
CA VAL A 35 6.24 16.95 -2.63
C VAL A 35 7.31 16.07 -1.97
N LYS A 36 8.58 16.45 -2.10
CA LYS A 36 9.74 15.68 -1.59
C LYS A 36 9.60 15.20 -0.14
N LYS A 37 9.06 16.03 0.75
CA LYS A 37 8.84 15.65 2.16
C LYS A 37 7.86 14.47 2.29
N PHE A 38 6.79 14.48 1.49
CA PHE A 38 5.80 13.42 1.47
C PHE A 38 6.39 12.14 0.89
N ALA A 39 7.04 12.22 -0.28
CA ALA A 39 7.70 11.09 -0.91
C ALA A 39 8.77 10.44 0.00
N ASN A 40 9.61 11.25 0.66
CA ASN A 40 10.64 10.76 1.57
C ASN A 40 10.05 10.01 2.77
N ARG A 41 8.89 10.43 3.27
CA ARG A 41 8.21 9.72 4.37
C ARG A 41 7.72 8.34 3.92
N LEU A 42 7.17 8.25 2.71
CA LEU A 42 6.71 6.96 2.16
C LEU A 42 7.87 6.05 1.74
N LYS A 43 9.04 6.59 1.41
CA LYS A 43 10.23 5.79 1.10
C LYS A 43 10.60 4.83 2.23
N ASN A 44 10.36 5.21 3.49
CA ASN A 44 10.70 4.40 4.66
C ASN A 44 9.86 3.12 4.81
N ILE A 45 8.73 3.01 4.10
CA ILE A 45 7.89 1.80 4.11
C ILE A 45 8.09 0.95 2.87
N LEU A 46 9.09 1.26 2.04
CA LEU A 46 9.43 0.46 0.87
C LEU A 46 10.51 -0.55 1.26
N TYR A 47 10.21 -1.81 1.01
CA TYR A 47 11.19 -2.88 1.01
C TYR A 47 11.46 -3.27 -0.44
N VAL A 48 12.64 -2.94 -0.95
CA VAL A 48 13.05 -3.30 -2.31
C VAL A 48 13.90 -4.54 -2.21
N GLU A 49 13.43 -5.61 -2.82
CA GLU A 49 14.08 -6.92 -2.78
C GLU A 49 15.12 -7.02 -3.95
N GLU A 50 15.97 -8.04 -3.94
CA GLU A 50 16.87 -8.36 -5.05
C GLU A 50 16.17 -8.35 -6.42
N PRO A 51 16.87 -7.92 -7.48
CA PRO A 51 16.26 -7.78 -8.80
C PRO A 51 15.61 -9.06 -9.33
N VAL A 52 14.53 -8.89 -10.06
CA VAL A 52 13.82 -9.94 -10.78
C VAL A 52 14.34 -9.98 -12.22
N ARG A 53 14.98 -11.09 -12.58
CA ARG A 53 15.54 -11.36 -13.92
C ARG A 53 14.90 -12.57 -14.58
N GLU A 54 14.39 -13.51 -13.77
CA GLU A 54 13.69 -14.70 -14.23
C GLU A 54 12.47 -15.02 -13.37
N ILE A 55 11.64 -15.97 -13.82
CA ILE A 55 10.41 -16.38 -13.11
C ILE A 55 10.71 -16.86 -11.68
N LYS A 56 11.86 -17.52 -11.47
CA LYS A 56 12.28 -17.99 -10.14
C LYS A 56 12.39 -16.84 -9.13
N ASP A 57 12.85 -15.67 -9.57
CA ASP A 57 12.98 -14.48 -8.72
C ASP A 57 11.61 -13.98 -8.25
N ILE A 58 10.57 -14.09 -9.09
CA ILE A 58 9.20 -13.71 -8.72
C ILE A 58 8.74 -14.51 -7.50
N HIS A 59 8.97 -15.83 -7.50
CA HIS A 59 8.61 -16.69 -6.37
C HIS A 59 9.37 -16.32 -5.09
N ARG A 60 10.66 -15.96 -5.22
CA ARG A 60 11.48 -15.49 -4.11
C ARG A 60 10.93 -14.20 -3.51
N VAL A 61 10.62 -13.19 -4.33
CA VAL A 61 10.05 -11.92 -3.86
C VAL A 61 8.71 -12.13 -3.14
N PHE A 62 7.82 -13.00 -3.65
CA PHE A 62 6.56 -13.30 -2.96
C PHE A 62 6.75 -14.02 -1.63
N ALA A 63 7.72 -14.94 -1.53
CA ALA A 63 8.05 -15.57 -0.25
C ALA A 63 8.55 -14.55 0.78
N THR A 64 9.32 -13.55 0.33
CA THR A 64 9.75 -12.43 1.17
C THR A 64 8.59 -11.52 1.57
N ASP A 65 7.69 -11.17 0.65
CA ASP A 65 6.53 -10.29 0.90
C ASP A 65 5.63 -10.82 2.02
N LEU A 66 5.42 -12.13 2.08
CA LEU A 66 4.64 -12.78 3.15
C LEU A 66 5.22 -12.57 4.56
N ASN A 67 6.52 -12.27 4.66
CA ASN A 67 7.24 -12.10 5.92
C ASN A 67 7.67 -10.65 6.19
N THR A 68 7.34 -9.72 5.29
CA THR A 68 7.76 -8.32 5.41
C THR A 68 6.62 -7.47 5.97
N ALA A 69 6.90 -6.67 7.00
CA ALA A 69 5.91 -5.73 7.57
C ALA A 69 5.68 -4.47 6.69
N PHE A 70 6.45 -4.33 5.62
CA PHE A 70 6.50 -3.17 4.74
C PHE A 70 6.05 -3.53 3.32
N LYS A 71 5.87 -2.52 2.48
CA LYS A 71 5.47 -2.73 1.09
C LYS A 71 6.65 -3.26 0.29
N THR A 72 6.58 -4.52 -0.14
CA THR A 72 7.55 -5.09 -1.07
C THR A 72 7.39 -4.50 -2.46
N VAL A 73 8.51 -4.06 -3.06
CA VAL A 73 8.59 -3.52 -4.42
C VAL A 73 9.52 -4.39 -5.23
N PHE A 74 9.02 -4.84 -6.38
CA PHE A 74 9.77 -5.62 -7.35
C PHE A 74 10.68 -4.69 -8.14
N LYS A 75 12.00 -4.96 -8.12
CA LYS A 75 12.95 -4.30 -9.01
C LYS A 75 13.13 -5.16 -10.27
N TRP A 76 12.51 -4.78 -11.37
CA TRP A 76 12.59 -5.52 -12.63
C TRP A 76 13.91 -5.20 -13.35
N GLU A 77 14.67 -6.23 -13.72
CA GLU A 77 15.90 -6.17 -14.54
C GLU A 77 15.80 -7.14 -15.73
N VAL A 78 14.60 -7.24 -16.30
CA VAL A 78 14.28 -8.08 -17.47
C VAL A 78 14.67 -7.36 -18.76
#